data_AF-A0A357L162-F1
#
_entry.id   AF-A0A357L162-F1
#
_cell.length_a   1.000
_cell.length_b   1.000
_cell.length_c   1.000
_cell.angle_alpha   90.00
_cell.angle_beta   90.00
_cell.angle_gamma   90.00
#
_symmetry.space_group_name_H-M   'P 1'
#
loop_
_entity.id
_entity.type
_entity.pdbx_description
1 polymer ?
#
loop_
_entity_poly.entity_id
_entity_poly.type
_entity_poly.pdbx_seq_one_letter_code
_entity_poly.pdbx_strand_id
1 'polypeptide(L)'
;MSGAREASFLTRPKGAAPQDEGISPEAKKDFILRSPAQQGVTKDAPQEPCAEKAATRTGAEILLDALEEQGVEVIFGYPGGAVLPIYDALYKRDTIRHIMVRHEQGAAHAAEGYARSTGKVGVLLVTSGPGATNAVTGLTDALLDSIPLVCITGQVARPLIGTDAFQECDTVGITRSCTKHNYLVASAHTLATVVHEAFHLARNGRPGPIVIDIPKDVQFEKALYTARADARKRNCVVTPPV
;
A
#
# COMPACT_ATOMS: atom_id res chain seq x y z
N MET A 1 39.75 24.24 -34.15
CA MET A 1 40.98 23.68 -34.75
C MET A 1 41.66 22.82 -33.71
N SER A 2 42.00 21.58 -34.10
CA SER A 2 42.77 20.57 -33.35
C SER A 2 42.11 19.99 -32.10
N GLY A 3 41.97 18.68 -31.90
CA GLY A 3 42.48 17.53 -32.66
C GLY A 3 42.33 16.26 -31.82
N ALA A 4 41.63 15.28 -32.41
CA ALA A 4 41.63 13.82 -32.23
C ALA A 4 42.38 13.15 -31.06
N ARG A 5 41.74 12.12 -30.50
CA ARG A 5 42.24 10.73 -30.55
C ARG A 5 41.13 9.70 -30.26
N GLU A 6 40.75 8.99 -31.32
CA GLU A 6 40.07 7.68 -31.29
C GLU A 6 41.00 6.58 -30.76
N ALA A 7 40.41 5.54 -30.17
CA ALA A 7 41.04 4.23 -30.05
C ALA A 7 40.09 3.15 -30.59
N SER A 8 40.56 2.56 -31.69
CA SER A 8 39.98 1.55 -32.58
C SER A 8 39.83 0.15 -31.96
N PHE A 9 38.72 -0.49 -32.31
CA PHE A 9 38.55 -1.89 -32.74
C PHE A 9 39.61 -2.93 -32.33
N LEU A 10 39.15 -4.00 -31.69
CA LEU A 10 39.63 -5.36 -31.97
C LEU A 10 38.44 -6.33 -32.02
N THR A 11 38.06 -6.73 -33.22
CA THR A 11 37.16 -7.86 -33.53
C THR A 11 37.96 -8.98 -34.17
N ARG A 12 37.69 -10.25 -33.79
CA ARG A 12 37.64 -11.50 -34.61
C ARG A 12 37.87 -12.76 -33.75
N PRO A 13 37.53 -13.99 -34.19
CA PRO A 13 36.63 -14.41 -35.28
C PRO A 13 35.60 -15.52 -34.89
N LYS A 14 34.70 -15.83 -35.84
CA LYS A 14 33.79 -16.99 -35.91
C LYS A 14 34.47 -18.23 -36.54
N GLY A 15 33.98 -19.42 -36.19
CA GLY A 15 34.18 -20.73 -36.87
C GLY A 15 34.64 -21.80 -35.86
N ALA A 16 34.11 -23.02 -35.76
CA ALA A 16 33.27 -23.83 -36.63
C ALA A 16 32.55 -24.94 -35.81
N ALA A 17 31.40 -25.40 -36.31
CA ALA A 17 30.82 -26.75 -36.08
C ALA A 17 31.04 -27.56 -37.39
N PRO A 18 30.73 -28.87 -37.52
CA PRO A 18 29.96 -29.77 -36.64
C PRO A 18 30.57 -31.18 -36.47
N GLN A 19 30.03 -32.01 -35.57
CA GLN A 19 29.95 -33.46 -35.78
C GLN A 19 28.60 -34.00 -35.28
N ASP A 20 28.08 -34.90 -36.10
CA ASP A 20 26.75 -35.46 -36.22
C ASP A 20 26.89 -36.95 -35.91
N GLU A 21 26.13 -37.50 -34.97
CA GLU A 21 25.89 -38.95 -34.89
C GLU A 21 24.49 -39.26 -34.34
N GLY A 22 23.65 -39.83 -35.22
CA GLY A 22 22.91 -41.07 -34.91
C GLY A 22 21.43 -40.95 -34.53
N ILE A 23 20.55 -41.20 -35.50
CA ILE A 23 19.10 -41.40 -35.35
C ILE A 23 18.74 -42.91 -35.29
N SER A 24 18.03 -43.31 -34.22
CA SER A 24 16.93 -44.32 -34.05
C SER A 24 17.12 -45.79 -34.52
N PRO A 25 16.16 -46.75 -34.33
CA PRO A 25 14.81 -46.74 -33.73
C PRO A 25 14.58 -47.90 -32.72
N GLU A 26 13.48 -47.97 -31.96
CA GLU A 26 12.29 -48.84 -32.21
C GLU A 26 11.37 -48.69 -30.96
N ALA A 27 10.07 -48.37 -31.01
CA ALA A 27 8.90 -48.97 -31.66
C ALA A 27 7.94 -49.56 -30.59
N LYS A 28 6.69 -49.08 -30.67
CA LYS A 28 5.50 -49.38 -29.87
C LYS A 28 5.10 -50.87 -29.87
N LYS A 29 4.26 -51.23 -28.90
CA LYS A 29 3.02 -52.08 -28.93
C LYS A 29 2.69 -52.49 -27.48
N ASP A 30 1.48 -52.72 -26.97
CA ASP A 30 0.05 -52.66 -27.35
C ASP A 30 -0.68 -52.76 -25.97
N PHE A 31 -1.66 -51.93 -25.60
CA PHE A 31 -3.10 -51.98 -25.89
C PHE A 31 -3.88 -53.22 -25.35
N ILE A 32 -4.85 -52.91 -24.46
CA ILE A 32 -6.12 -53.59 -24.07
C ILE A 32 -6.13 -54.70 -22.99
N LEU A 33 -6.88 -54.47 -21.90
CA LEU A 33 -8.13 -55.19 -21.54
C LEU A 33 -9.04 -54.35 -20.61
N ARG A 34 -10.36 -54.49 -20.82
CA ARG A 34 -11.48 -53.58 -20.47
C ARG A 34 -12.22 -53.96 -19.15
N SER A 35 -12.73 -52.91 -18.45
CA SER A 35 -14.08 -52.73 -17.81
C SER A 35 -14.61 -53.65 -16.67
N PRO A 36 -15.73 -53.32 -15.96
CA PRO A 36 -16.33 -52.01 -15.59
C PRO A 36 -16.92 -51.91 -14.13
N ALA A 37 -17.31 -50.68 -13.75
CA ALA A 37 -18.45 -50.26 -12.90
C ALA A 37 -18.51 -50.55 -11.37
N GLN A 38 -18.70 -49.48 -10.59
CA GLN A 38 -19.71 -49.41 -9.51
C GLN A 38 -20.13 -47.98 -9.19
N GLN A 39 -21.41 -47.84 -8.81
CA GLN A 39 -22.27 -46.67 -8.84
C GLN A 39 -22.22 -45.82 -7.56
N GLY A 40 -22.47 -44.51 -7.75
CA GLY A 40 -23.34 -43.62 -6.96
C GLY A 40 -23.48 -43.75 -5.44
N VAL A 41 -23.08 -42.69 -4.73
CA VAL A 41 -23.79 -42.19 -3.54
C VAL A 41 -23.83 -40.67 -3.60
N THR A 42 -25.01 -40.11 -3.85
CA THR A 42 -25.35 -38.71 -3.60
C THR A 42 -25.65 -38.54 -2.11
N LYS A 43 -24.94 -37.63 -1.44
CA LYS A 43 -25.40 -37.04 -0.17
C LYS A 43 -24.96 -35.58 -0.14
N ASP A 44 -25.92 -34.69 -0.41
CA ASP A 44 -25.83 -33.27 -0.10
C ASP A 44 -25.64 -33.13 1.41
N ALA A 45 -24.39 -32.85 1.81
CA ALA A 45 -24.11 -32.23 3.09
C ALA A 45 -24.21 -30.71 2.89
N PRO A 46 -24.75 -29.95 3.87
CA PRO A 46 -24.72 -28.50 3.78
C PRO A 46 -23.26 -28.07 3.69
N GLN A 47 -22.88 -27.49 2.55
CA GLN A 47 -21.57 -26.87 2.37
C GLN A 47 -21.46 -25.74 3.38
N GLU A 48 -20.64 -25.94 4.41
CA GLU A 48 -20.09 -24.83 5.17
C GLU A 48 -19.48 -23.85 4.16
N PRO A 49 -19.71 -22.52 4.29
CA PRO A 49 -19.19 -21.58 3.33
C PRO A 49 -17.67 -21.74 3.29
N CYS A 50 -17.16 -22.07 2.10
CA CYS A 50 -15.74 -22.25 1.84
C CYS A 50 -15.05 -20.92 2.16
N ALA A 51 -14.52 -20.80 3.38
CA ALA A 51 -13.67 -19.69 3.76
C ALA A 51 -12.42 -19.79 2.89
N GLU A 52 -12.39 -18.97 1.83
CA GLU A 52 -11.24 -18.72 0.99
C GLU A 52 -10.04 -18.53 1.93
N LYS A 53 -9.01 -19.37 1.82
CA LYS A 53 -7.83 -19.30 2.71
C LYS A 53 -7.28 -17.89 2.65
N ALA A 54 -7.49 -17.12 3.72
CA ALA A 54 -7.13 -15.72 3.76
C ALA A 54 -5.61 -15.60 3.56
N ALA A 55 -5.20 -15.18 2.37
CA ALA A 55 -3.80 -15.02 2.03
C ALA A 55 -3.20 -13.88 2.88
N THR A 56 -2.05 -14.15 3.49
CA THR A 56 -1.30 -13.12 4.23
C THR A 56 -0.72 -12.11 3.25
N ARG A 57 -0.82 -10.84 3.61
CA ARG A 57 -0.36 -9.69 2.82
C ARG A 57 0.58 -8.85 3.66
N THR A 58 1.52 -8.17 3.02
CA THR A 58 2.37 -7.17 3.67
C THR A 58 1.54 -5.98 4.16
N GLY A 59 2.02 -5.26 5.17
CA GLY A 59 1.36 -4.03 5.63
C GLY A 59 1.14 -3.00 4.51
N ALA A 60 2.09 -2.88 3.58
CA ALA A 60 1.94 -2.04 2.39
C ALA A 60 0.77 -2.46 1.50
N GLU A 61 0.62 -3.76 1.22
CA GLU A 61 -0.52 -4.30 0.45
C GLU A 61 -1.84 -4.14 1.20
N ILE A 62 -1.84 -4.37 2.53
CA ILE A 62 -3.02 -4.19 3.39
C ILE A 62 -3.50 -2.74 3.36
N LEU A 63 -2.58 -1.78 3.41
CA LEU A 63 -2.91 -0.36 3.29
C LEU A 63 -3.61 -0.08 1.96
N LEU A 64 -3.04 -0.53 0.84
CA LEU A 64 -3.60 -0.27 -0.48
C LEU A 64 -4.97 -0.96 -0.68
N ASP A 65 -5.12 -2.21 -0.27
CA ASP A 65 -6.40 -2.92 -0.28
C ASP A 65 -7.47 -2.15 0.52
N ALA A 66 -7.10 -1.62 1.69
CA ALA A 66 -8.00 -0.81 2.51
C ALA A 66 -8.36 0.53 1.86
N LEU A 67 -7.42 1.17 1.15
CA LEU A 67 -7.69 2.42 0.41
C LEU A 67 -8.60 2.17 -0.80
N GLU A 68 -8.40 1.09 -1.54
CA GLU A 68 -9.27 0.67 -2.65
C GLU A 68 -10.69 0.41 -2.14
N GLU A 69 -10.86 -0.29 -1.01
CA GLU A 69 -12.19 -0.55 -0.40
C GLU A 69 -12.86 0.74 0.14
N GLN A 70 -12.08 1.79 0.41
CA GLN A 70 -12.61 3.12 0.72
C GLN A 70 -12.98 3.93 -0.53
N GLY A 71 -12.70 3.42 -1.74
CA GLY A 71 -12.96 4.09 -3.01
C GLY A 71 -11.94 5.18 -3.33
N VAL A 72 -10.70 5.03 -2.87
CA VAL A 72 -9.60 5.94 -3.21
C VAL A 72 -9.17 5.69 -4.65
N GLU A 73 -9.22 6.74 -5.47
CA GLU A 73 -8.84 6.70 -6.89
C GLU A 73 -7.55 7.46 -7.16
N VAL A 74 -7.20 8.43 -6.30
CA VAL A 74 -6.07 9.34 -6.49
C VAL A 74 -5.32 9.52 -5.16
N ILE A 75 -4.00 9.40 -5.21
CA ILE A 75 -3.11 9.73 -4.09
C ILE A 75 -2.13 10.82 -4.55
N PHE A 76 -2.05 11.91 -3.80
CA PHE A 76 -1.04 12.96 -4.01
C PHE A 76 0.16 12.68 -3.12
N GLY A 77 1.36 12.54 -3.66
CA GLY A 77 2.46 12.13 -2.80
C GLY A 77 3.85 12.48 -3.29
N TYR A 78 4.78 12.42 -2.33
CA TYR A 78 6.20 12.56 -2.56
C TYR A 78 6.92 11.35 -1.94
N PRO A 79 7.68 10.56 -2.73
CA PRO A 79 8.30 9.33 -2.24
C PRO A 79 9.50 9.61 -1.33
N GLY A 80 9.79 8.66 -0.43
CA GLY A 80 10.97 8.71 0.44
C GLY A 80 11.23 7.40 1.17
N GLY A 81 12.39 7.30 1.82
CA GLY A 81 12.96 6.04 2.32
C GLY A 81 12.08 5.24 3.29
N ALA A 82 11.25 5.92 4.08
CA ALA A 82 10.36 5.31 5.06
C ALA A 82 9.04 4.78 4.47
N VAL A 83 8.66 5.18 3.24
CA VAL A 83 7.42 4.77 2.56
C VAL A 83 7.68 3.97 1.28
N LEU A 84 8.94 3.65 0.97
CA LEU A 84 9.29 2.86 -0.22
C LEU A 84 8.50 1.55 -0.36
N PRO A 85 8.23 0.77 0.71
CA PRO A 85 7.41 -0.43 0.58
C PRO A 85 5.99 -0.15 0.06
N ILE A 86 5.38 0.97 0.50
CA ILE A 86 4.06 1.40 0.03
C ILE A 86 4.13 1.80 -1.45
N TYR A 87 5.17 2.54 -1.85
CA TYR A 87 5.36 2.92 -3.26
C TYR A 87 5.65 1.73 -4.18
N ASP A 88 6.40 0.73 -3.73
CA ASP A 88 6.65 -0.51 -4.47
C ASP A 88 5.35 -1.32 -4.67
N ALA A 89 4.51 -1.40 -3.63
CA ALA A 89 3.20 -2.03 -3.74
C ALA A 89 2.25 -1.23 -4.65
N LEU A 90 2.28 0.11 -4.56
CA LEU A 90 1.44 1.00 -5.36
C LEU A 90 1.79 0.92 -6.85
N TYR A 91 3.07 0.77 -7.18
CA TYR A 91 3.53 0.60 -8.56
C TYR A 91 2.96 -0.65 -9.25
N LYS A 92 2.51 -1.64 -8.47
CA LYS A 92 1.92 -2.90 -8.97
C LYS A 92 0.38 -2.82 -9.09
N ARG A 93 -0.22 -1.64 -8.89
CA ARG A 93 -1.67 -1.41 -8.88
C ARG A 93 -2.07 -0.40 -9.96
N ASP A 94 -3.04 -0.78 -10.79
CA ASP A 94 -3.59 0.11 -11.83
C ASP A 94 -4.85 0.88 -11.37
N THR A 95 -5.36 0.57 -10.18
CA THR A 95 -6.60 1.07 -9.58
C THR A 95 -6.47 2.47 -8.98
N ILE A 96 -5.29 2.81 -8.46
CA ILE A 96 -5.00 4.08 -7.79
C ILE A 96 -4.02 4.88 -8.62
N ARG A 97 -4.43 6.08 -9.03
CA ARG A 97 -3.55 7.03 -9.72
C ARG A 97 -2.69 7.79 -8.71
N HIS A 98 -1.38 7.62 -8.79
CA HIS A 98 -0.43 8.47 -8.05
C HIS A 98 -0.16 9.78 -8.80
N ILE A 99 -0.26 10.90 -8.09
CA ILE A 99 0.18 12.23 -8.56
C ILE A 99 1.42 12.62 -7.78
N MET A 100 2.58 12.53 -8.44
CA MET A 100 3.82 12.98 -7.86
C MET A 100 3.88 14.51 -7.81
N VAL A 101 3.93 15.05 -6.61
CA VAL A 101 4.09 16.50 -6.40
C VAL A 101 5.57 16.88 -6.36
N ARG A 102 5.85 18.19 -6.28
CA ARG A 102 7.22 18.72 -6.12
C ARG A 102 7.54 19.21 -4.71
N HIS A 103 6.56 19.20 -3.82
CA HIS A 103 6.69 19.53 -2.40
C HIS A 103 5.49 18.93 -1.65
N GLU A 104 5.67 18.38 -0.45
CA GLU A 104 4.59 17.71 0.32
C GLU A 104 3.47 18.66 0.72
N GLN A 105 3.79 19.93 1.00
CA GLN A 105 2.76 20.98 1.16
C GLN A 105 1.83 21.06 -0.07
N GLY A 106 2.39 20.89 -1.27
CA GLY A 106 1.61 20.82 -2.51
C GLY A 106 0.74 19.56 -2.59
N ALA A 107 1.18 18.43 -2.02
CA ALA A 107 0.32 17.24 -1.92
C ALA A 107 -0.86 17.47 -0.97
N ALA A 108 -0.63 18.14 0.17
CA ALA A 108 -1.70 18.49 1.09
C ALA A 108 -2.74 19.38 0.42
N HIS A 109 -2.35 20.51 -0.15
CA HIS A 109 -3.28 21.43 -0.81
C HIS A 109 -3.93 20.83 -2.06
N ALA A 110 -3.26 19.94 -2.80
CA ALA A 110 -3.86 19.22 -3.91
C ALA A 110 -4.93 18.23 -3.43
N ALA A 111 -4.67 17.49 -2.34
CA ALA A 111 -5.64 16.60 -1.71
C ALA A 111 -6.85 17.38 -1.17
N GLU A 112 -6.62 18.58 -0.62
CA GLU A 112 -7.69 19.48 -0.18
C GLU A 112 -8.56 19.95 -1.35
N GLY A 113 -7.94 20.42 -2.44
CA GLY A 113 -8.66 20.82 -3.65
C GLY A 113 -9.46 19.67 -4.26
N TYR A 114 -8.90 18.46 -4.25
CA TYR A 114 -9.60 17.23 -4.67
C TYR A 114 -10.81 16.95 -3.77
N ALA A 115 -10.65 17.01 -2.45
CA ALA A 115 -11.74 16.75 -1.52
C ALA A 115 -12.89 17.76 -1.69
N ARG A 116 -12.57 19.05 -1.82
CA ARG A 116 -13.56 20.13 -2.02
C ARG A 116 -14.32 20.02 -3.34
N SER A 117 -13.63 19.63 -4.42
CA SER A 117 -14.24 19.58 -5.75
C SER A 117 -15.04 18.30 -6.02
N THR A 118 -14.74 17.21 -5.32
CA THR A 118 -15.35 15.89 -5.55
C THR A 118 -16.30 15.44 -4.45
N GLY A 119 -16.20 16.01 -3.25
CA GLY A 119 -16.87 15.51 -2.05
C GLY A 119 -16.30 14.19 -1.51
N LYS A 120 -15.21 13.67 -2.10
CA LYS A 120 -14.49 12.48 -1.62
C LYS A 120 -13.43 12.87 -0.58
N VAL A 121 -12.84 11.87 0.09
CA VAL A 121 -11.72 12.10 1.01
C VAL A 121 -10.44 12.33 0.20
N GLY A 122 -9.74 13.43 0.47
CA GLY A 122 -8.42 13.67 -0.11
C GLY A 122 -7.37 12.78 0.56
N VAL A 123 -6.51 12.13 -0.23
CA VAL A 123 -5.44 11.27 0.31
C VAL A 123 -4.08 11.80 -0.13
N LEU A 124 -3.19 11.96 0.84
CA LEU A 124 -1.78 12.23 0.58
C LEU A 124 -0.86 11.19 1.21
N LEU A 125 0.27 10.94 0.55
CA LEU A 125 1.29 9.98 0.96
C LEU A 125 2.68 10.63 0.97
N VAL A 126 3.26 10.78 2.15
CA VAL A 126 4.55 11.43 2.38
C VAL A 126 5.47 10.59 3.25
N THR A 127 6.78 10.83 3.19
CA THR A 127 7.76 10.08 3.98
C THR A 127 7.87 10.59 5.42
N SER A 128 8.75 9.99 6.22
CA SER A 128 9.00 10.39 7.61
C SER A 128 9.70 11.74 7.69
N GLY A 129 9.87 12.26 8.92
CA GLY A 129 10.66 13.44 9.20
C GLY A 129 10.23 14.65 8.36
N PRO A 130 11.08 15.15 7.45
CA PRO A 130 10.75 16.33 6.64
C PRO A 130 9.49 16.18 5.78
N GLY A 131 9.18 14.96 5.32
CA GLY A 131 7.97 14.73 4.51
C GLY A 131 6.70 15.00 5.31
N ALA A 132 6.67 14.51 6.55
CA ALA A 132 5.57 14.72 7.48
C ALA A 132 5.48 16.19 7.95
N THR A 133 6.60 16.83 8.30
CA THR A 133 6.58 18.22 8.77
C THR A 133 6.21 19.22 7.68
N ASN A 134 6.56 18.95 6.41
CA ASN A 134 6.13 19.76 5.28
C ASN A 134 4.61 19.73 5.01
N ALA A 135 3.90 18.71 5.51
CA ALA A 135 2.45 18.59 5.34
C ALA A 135 1.64 19.38 6.40
N VAL A 136 2.28 19.83 7.48
CA VAL A 136 1.61 20.43 8.66
C VAL A 136 0.73 21.63 8.31
N THR A 137 1.18 22.50 7.39
CA THR A 137 0.39 23.66 6.99
C THR A 137 -0.93 23.25 6.33
N GLY A 138 -0.91 22.30 5.39
CA GLY A 138 -2.13 21.83 4.73
C GLY A 138 -3.03 21.00 5.66
N LEU A 139 -2.45 20.28 6.63
CA LEU A 139 -3.25 19.66 7.69
C LEU A 139 -3.99 20.72 8.53
N THR A 140 -3.31 21.79 8.89
CA THR A 140 -3.93 22.89 9.66
C THR A 140 -5.05 23.56 8.86
N ASP A 141 -4.81 23.85 7.58
CA ASP A 141 -5.81 24.45 6.68
C ASP A 141 -7.06 23.56 6.57
N ALA A 142 -6.86 22.28 6.28
CA ALA A 142 -7.93 21.29 6.21
C ALA A 142 -8.72 21.17 7.51
N LEU A 143 -8.08 21.28 8.68
CA LEU A 143 -8.75 21.23 9.97
C LEU A 143 -9.66 22.44 10.18
N LEU A 144 -9.15 23.64 9.90
CA LEU A 144 -9.90 24.88 10.09
C LEU A 144 -11.11 24.95 9.15
N ASP A 145 -10.93 24.50 7.91
CA ASP A 145 -11.97 24.51 6.88
C ASP A 145 -12.83 23.23 6.84
N SER A 146 -12.60 22.32 7.78
CA SER A 146 -13.38 21.07 7.94
C SER A 146 -13.39 20.20 6.67
N ILE A 147 -12.21 20.01 6.07
CA ILE A 147 -12.04 19.23 4.86
C ILE A 147 -11.71 17.77 5.22
N PRO A 148 -12.41 16.78 4.65
CA PRO A 148 -12.11 15.37 4.87
C PRO A 148 -10.81 14.97 4.16
N LEU A 149 -9.77 14.69 4.94
CA LEU A 149 -8.43 14.40 4.40
C LEU A 149 -7.76 13.29 5.23
N VAL A 150 -7.03 12.39 4.56
CA VAL A 150 -6.25 11.33 5.20
C VAL A 150 -4.81 11.45 4.74
N CYS A 151 -3.92 11.79 5.67
CA CYS A 151 -2.50 11.91 5.48
C CYS A 151 -1.80 10.64 5.95
N ILE A 152 -1.14 9.95 5.03
CA ILE A 152 -0.34 8.76 5.34
C ILE A 152 1.11 9.19 5.39
N THR A 153 1.73 8.98 6.54
CA THR A 153 3.15 9.29 6.77
C THR A 153 3.92 7.98 7.00
N GLY A 154 5.13 7.91 6.45
CA GLY A 154 6.09 6.89 6.87
C GLY A 154 6.72 7.26 8.20
N GLN A 155 7.19 6.25 8.92
CA GLN A 155 7.99 6.42 10.13
C GLN A 155 9.21 5.50 10.10
N VAL A 156 10.21 5.80 10.93
CA VAL A 156 11.31 4.87 11.23
C VAL A 156 10.77 3.54 11.75
N ALA A 157 11.59 2.49 11.70
CA ALA A 157 11.17 1.19 12.24
C ALA A 157 10.89 1.29 13.74
N ARG A 158 9.91 0.54 14.26
CA ARG A 158 9.48 0.60 15.67
C ARG A 158 10.63 0.61 16.70
N PRO A 159 11.69 -0.21 16.59
CA PRO A 159 12.80 -0.21 17.56
C PRO A 159 13.66 1.06 17.57
N LEU A 160 13.54 1.90 16.53
CA LEU A 160 14.29 3.14 16.38
C LEU A 160 13.49 4.37 16.81
N ILE A 161 12.22 4.21 17.17
CA ILE A 161 11.40 5.31 17.69
C ILE A 161 11.93 5.72 19.07
N GLY A 162 12.18 7.01 19.26
CA GLY A 162 12.78 7.64 20.44
C GLY A 162 14.30 7.60 20.48
N THR A 163 14.98 7.35 19.36
CA THR A 163 16.45 7.14 19.34
C THR A 163 17.24 8.19 18.56
N ASP A 164 16.58 9.26 18.11
CA ASP A 164 17.13 10.28 17.20
C ASP A 164 17.62 9.65 15.89
N ALA A 165 16.86 8.67 15.38
CA ALA A 165 17.20 7.98 14.15
C ALA A 165 17.11 8.92 12.93
N PHE A 166 17.78 8.53 11.84
CA PHE A 166 17.78 9.32 10.61
C PHE A 166 16.36 9.56 10.09
N GLN A 167 16.00 10.83 9.91
CA GLN A 167 14.66 11.28 9.49
C GLN A 167 13.52 10.81 10.41
N GLU A 168 13.82 10.57 11.68
CA GLU A 168 12.83 10.40 12.72
C GLU A 168 12.20 11.75 13.11
N CYS A 169 10.91 11.74 13.40
CA CYS A 169 10.22 12.87 14.00
C CYS A 169 8.98 12.40 14.75
N ASP A 170 8.60 13.09 15.84
CA ASP A 170 7.34 12.85 16.54
C ASP A 170 6.16 13.43 15.75
N THR A 171 5.85 12.78 14.63
CA THR A 171 4.75 13.14 13.73
C THR A 171 3.42 13.22 14.47
N VAL A 172 3.18 12.30 15.41
CA VAL A 172 1.96 12.27 16.23
C VAL A 172 1.88 13.49 17.14
N GLY A 173 2.96 13.84 17.84
CA GLY A 173 3.01 15.02 18.69
C GLY A 173 2.82 16.31 17.89
N ILE A 174 3.56 16.46 16.80
CA ILE A 174 3.52 17.66 15.93
C ILE A 174 2.13 17.87 15.33
N THR A 175 1.48 16.80 14.87
CA THR A 175 0.20 16.91 14.15
C THR A 175 -1.02 16.87 15.06
N ARG A 176 -0.85 16.65 16.37
CA ARG A 176 -1.97 16.48 17.32
C ARG A 176 -2.91 17.69 17.36
N SER A 177 -2.37 18.90 17.27
CA SER A 177 -3.15 20.14 17.34
C SER A 177 -3.68 20.61 15.98
N CYS A 178 -3.20 20.04 14.88
CA CYS A 178 -3.61 20.38 13.52
C CYS A 178 -4.33 19.24 12.79
N THR A 179 -4.78 18.22 13.52
CA THR A 179 -5.59 17.13 12.98
C THR A 179 -6.81 16.87 13.86
N LYS A 180 -7.85 16.28 13.27
CA LYS A 180 -9.01 15.81 14.03
C LYS A 180 -8.65 14.59 14.88
N HIS A 181 -7.76 13.74 14.36
CA HIS A 181 -7.18 12.61 15.07
C HIS A 181 -5.90 12.16 14.36
N ASN A 182 -5.04 11.43 15.06
CA ASN A 182 -3.88 10.80 14.45
C ASN A 182 -3.57 9.44 15.09
N TYR A 183 -2.94 8.56 14.30
CA TYR A 183 -2.59 7.20 14.71
C TYR A 183 -1.09 6.96 14.51
N LEU A 184 -0.47 6.24 15.44
CA LEU A 184 0.80 5.53 15.23
C LEU A 184 0.49 4.04 15.14
N VAL A 185 0.66 3.45 13.95
CA VAL A 185 0.30 2.05 13.71
C VAL A 185 1.39 1.12 14.25
N ALA A 186 1.05 0.35 15.29
CA ALA A 186 2.00 -0.55 15.94
C ALA A 186 2.12 -1.96 15.29
N SER A 187 1.19 -2.37 14.42
CA SER A 187 1.20 -3.70 13.77
C SER A 187 0.39 -3.71 12.48
N ALA A 188 0.78 -4.57 11.53
CA ALA A 188 0.04 -4.77 10.28
C ALA A 188 -1.35 -5.37 10.50
N HIS A 189 -1.56 -6.09 11.61
CA HIS A 189 -2.85 -6.71 11.97
C HIS A 189 -3.97 -5.69 12.24
N THR A 190 -3.60 -4.50 12.73
CA THR A 190 -4.57 -3.44 13.04
C THR A 190 -4.70 -2.42 11.92
N LEU A 191 -3.78 -2.43 10.94
CA LEU A 191 -3.65 -1.40 9.91
C LEU A 191 -4.94 -1.19 9.10
N ALA A 192 -5.56 -2.26 8.59
CA ALA A 192 -6.83 -2.14 7.86
C ALA A 192 -7.95 -1.52 8.71
N THR A 193 -8.05 -1.92 9.98
CA THR A 193 -9.05 -1.37 10.91
C THR A 193 -8.80 0.12 11.14
N VAL A 194 -7.55 0.52 11.37
CA VAL A 194 -7.16 1.94 11.54
C VAL A 194 -7.50 2.75 10.29
N VAL A 195 -7.22 2.24 9.09
CA VAL A 195 -7.57 2.94 7.83
C VAL A 195 -9.08 3.13 7.72
N HIS A 196 -9.87 2.08 7.96
CA HIS A 196 -11.33 2.19 7.90
C HIS A 196 -11.91 3.16 8.93
N GLU A 197 -11.36 3.17 10.14
CA GLU A 197 -11.71 4.11 11.20
C GLU A 197 -11.31 5.55 10.82
N ALA A 198 -10.09 5.76 10.32
CA ALA A 198 -9.62 7.06 9.85
C ALA A 198 -10.53 7.65 8.77
N PHE A 199 -10.94 6.85 7.78
CA PHE A 199 -11.90 7.29 6.76
C PHE A 199 -13.31 7.51 7.29
N HIS A 200 -13.70 6.83 8.37
CA HIS A 200 -14.94 7.11 9.07
C HIS A 200 -14.85 8.46 9.80
N LEU A 201 -13.81 8.68 10.60
CA LEU A 201 -13.60 9.93 11.36
C LEU A 201 -13.40 11.14 10.44
N ALA A 202 -12.64 11.00 9.35
CA ALA A 202 -12.40 12.09 8.41
C ALA A 202 -13.71 12.63 7.80
N ARG A 203 -14.71 11.77 7.56
CA ARG A 203 -15.98 12.12 6.91
C ARG A 203 -17.12 12.46 7.85
N ASN A 204 -17.22 11.79 9.01
CA ASN A 204 -18.42 11.84 9.84
C ASN A 204 -18.36 12.93 10.92
N GLY A 205 -19.51 13.49 11.27
CA GLY A 205 -19.61 14.68 12.13
C GLY A 205 -19.10 15.91 11.38
N ARG A 206 -18.31 16.77 12.04
CA ARG A 206 -17.53 17.81 11.36
C ARG A 206 -16.35 17.15 10.64
N PRO A 207 -16.25 17.18 9.30
CA PRO A 207 -15.14 16.54 8.60
C PRO A 207 -13.81 17.20 8.97
N GLY A 208 -12.71 16.49 8.75
CA GLY A 208 -11.39 17.01 9.07
C GLY A 208 -10.25 16.06 8.72
N PRO A 209 -8.99 16.52 8.85
CA PRO A 209 -7.82 15.76 8.50
C PRO A 209 -7.47 14.73 9.57
N ILE A 210 -7.07 13.54 9.13
CA ILE A 210 -6.58 12.44 9.96
C ILE A 210 -5.17 12.06 9.50
N VAL A 211 -4.24 11.85 10.44
CA VAL A 211 -2.89 11.34 10.12
C VAL A 211 -2.78 9.87 10.52
N ILE A 212 -2.19 9.06 9.64
CA ILE A 212 -1.84 7.66 9.90
C ILE A 212 -0.33 7.51 9.71
N ASP A 213 0.39 7.38 10.82
CA ASP A 213 1.84 7.22 10.85
C ASP A 213 2.21 5.73 10.89
N ILE A 214 2.97 5.27 9.89
CA ILE A 214 3.23 3.85 9.64
C ILE A 214 4.74 3.57 9.67
N PRO A 215 5.23 2.90 10.74
CA PRO A 215 6.61 2.43 10.82
C PRO A 215 7.01 1.55 9.64
N LYS A 216 8.23 1.74 9.14
CA LYS A 216 8.73 1.01 7.97
C LYS A 216 8.67 -0.51 8.12
N ASP A 217 8.95 -1.04 9.30
CA ASP A 217 8.89 -2.49 9.56
C ASP A 217 7.47 -3.04 9.60
N VAL A 218 6.48 -2.23 10.02
CA VAL A 218 5.05 -2.58 9.93
C VAL A 218 4.60 -2.72 8.47
N GLN A 219 5.17 -1.93 7.55
CA GLN A 219 4.85 -2.04 6.12
C GLN A 219 5.31 -3.38 5.52
N PHE A 220 6.36 -4.01 6.08
CA PHE A 220 6.84 -5.33 5.66
C PHE A 220 6.19 -6.50 6.42
N GLU A 221 5.66 -6.24 7.61
CA GLU A 221 4.99 -7.23 8.45
C GLU A 221 3.82 -7.87 7.68
N LYS A 222 3.74 -9.21 7.72
CA LYS A 222 2.66 -9.96 7.08
C LYS A 222 1.51 -10.16 8.05
N ALA A 223 0.29 -9.85 7.61
CA ALA A 223 -0.92 -10.08 8.39
C ALA A 223 -2.08 -10.49 7.49
N LEU A 224 -3.18 -10.93 8.12
CA LEU A 224 -4.44 -11.15 7.42
C LEU A 224 -5.13 -9.81 7.18
N TYR A 225 -5.67 -9.63 5.97
CA TYR A 225 -6.49 -8.47 5.65
C TYR A 225 -7.84 -8.57 6.37
N THR A 226 -8.27 -7.49 7.01
CA THR A 226 -9.61 -7.38 7.62
C THR A 226 -10.44 -6.46 6.74
N ALA A 227 -11.48 -7.00 6.09
CA ALA A 227 -12.36 -6.21 5.23
C ALA A 227 -13.17 -5.17 6.02
N ARG A 228 -13.60 -4.10 5.34
CA ARG A 228 -14.37 -2.99 5.94
C ARG A 228 -15.67 -3.47 6.60
N ALA A 229 -16.33 -4.45 5.99
CA ALA A 229 -17.56 -5.04 6.52
C ALA A 229 -17.37 -5.66 7.91
N ASP A 230 -16.20 -6.27 8.16
CA ASP A 230 -15.88 -6.92 9.43
C ASP A 230 -15.31 -5.95 10.47
N ALA A 231 -14.65 -4.88 10.05
CA ALA A 231 -14.12 -3.86 10.95
C ALA A 231 -15.22 -3.14 11.76
N ARG A 232 -16.43 -2.99 11.19
CA ARG A 232 -17.58 -2.32 11.82
C ARG A 232 -18.08 -2.98 13.12
N LYS A 233 -17.70 -4.21 13.42
CA LYS A 233 -18.19 -4.96 14.60
C LYS A 233 -17.52 -4.52 15.91
N ARG A 234 -16.49 -3.66 15.87
CA ARG A 234 -15.84 -3.09 17.06
C ARG A 234 -16.33 -1.66 17.29
N ASN A 235 -17.18 -1.47 18.30
CA ASN A 235 -17.82 -0.20 18.69
C ASN A 235 -16.88 1.01 18.59
N CYS A 236 -17.10 1.87 17.57
CA CYS A 236 -16.56 3.22 17.55
C CYS A 236 -17.33 4.06 18.59
N VAL A 237 -16.87 4.07 19.83
CA VAL A 237 -17.30 5.07 20.81
C VAL A 237 -16.67 6.39 20.40
N VAL A 238 -17.43 7.19 19.66
CA VAL A 238 -17.11 8.61 19.45
C VAL A 238 -17.31 9.28 20.80
N THR A 239 -16.25 9.47 21.58
CA THR A 239 -16.33 10.41 22.70
C THR A 239 -16.55 11.81 22.14
N PRO A 240 -17.60 12.54 22.58
CA PRO A 240 -17.79 13.93 22.17
C PRO A 240 -16.65 14.79 22.73
N PRO A 241 -16.27 15.89 22.04
CA PRO A 241 -15.29 16.82 22.59
C PRO A 241 -15.84 17.46 23.88
N VAL A 242 -14.99 17.51 24.91
CA VAL A 242 -15.19 18.32 26.12
C VAL A 242 -14.60 19.70 25.87
#